data_AF-A0A0F5P9F1-F1
#
_entry.id   AF-A0A0F5P9F1-F1
#
_cell.length_a   1.000
_cell.length_b   1.000
_cell.length_c   1.000
_cell.angle_alpha   90.00
_cell.angle_beta   90.00
_cell.angle_gamma   90.00
#
_symmetry.space_group_name_H-M   'P 1'
#
loop_
_entity.id
_entity.type
_entity.pdbx_description
1 polymer ?
#
loop_
_entity_poly.entity_id
_entity_poly.type
_entity_poly.pdbx_seq_one_letter_code
_entity_poly.pdbx_strand_id
1 'polypeptide(L)' 'MDVSVSLVIAAASALVGLLCLWLALVALVRMGKAKKGKDVGGDTPATLRGFALRQLLSAVVMFALAALIYGFN' A
#
# COMPACT_ATOMS: atom_id res chain seq x y z
N MET A 1 23.24 -18.30 4.05
CA MET A 1 22.71 -17.13 4.78
C MET A 1 21.40 -17.58 5.41
N ASP A 2 21.26 -17.41 6.73
CA ASP A 2 20.15 -17.85 7.56
C ASP A 2 18.77 -17.77 6.90
N VAL A 3 18.14 -18.93 6.66
CA VAL A 3 16.76 -19.06 6.18
C VAL A 3 15.80 -18.20 7.03
N SER A 4 16.09 -18.09 8.33
CA SER A 4 15.38 -17.23 9.29
C SER A 4 15.41 -15.75 8.93
N VAL A 5 16.53 -15.23 8.42
CA VAL A 5 16.66 -13.81 8.04
C VAL A 5 15.84 -13.52 6.79
N SER A 6 15.89 -14.39 5.77
CA SER A 6 15.05 -14.25 4.57
C SER A 6 13.55 -14.34 4.90
N LEU A 7 13.15 -15.22 5.82
CA LEU A 7 11.75 -15.34 6.24
C LEU A 7 11.25 -14.08 6.97
N VAL A 8 12.09 -13.51 7.84
CA VAL A 8 11.78 -12.25 8.54
C VAL A 8 11.67 -11.09 7.55
N ILE A 9 12.55 -11.00 6.55
CA ILE A 9 12.49 -9.96 5.52
C ILE A 9 11.23 -10.15 4.65
N ALA A 10 10.86 -11.38 4.31
CA ALA A 10 9.63 -11.68 3.57
C ALA A 10 8.38 -11.26 4.36
N ALA A 11 8.32 -11.59 5.65
CA ALA A 11 7.22 -11.19 6.53
C ALA A 11 7.12 -9.67 6.71
N ALA A 12 8.26 -8.98 6.89
CA ALA A 12 8.31 -7.53 6.97
C ALA A 12 7.85 -6.87 5.65
N SER A 13 8.28 -7.40 4.51
CA SER A 13 7.87 -6.90 3.18
C SER A 13 6.37 -7.07 2.94
N ALA A 14 5.80 -8.21 3.37
CA ALA A 14 4.36 -8.44 3.31
C ALA A 14 3.57 -7.47 4.22
N LEU A 15 4.06 -7.18 5.43
CA LEU A 15 3.46 -6.20 6.34
C LEU A 15 3.50 -4.78 5.76
N VAL A 16 4.61 -4.40 5.12
CA VAL A 16 4.73 -3.10 4.42
C VAL A 16 3.75 -3.03 3.26
N GLY A 17 3.61 -4.10 2.47
CA GLY A 17 2.60 -4.21 1.42
C GLY A 17 1.17 -4.05 1.94
N LEU A 18 0.86 -4.65 3.10
CA LEU A 18 -0.45 -4.57 3.76
C LEU A 18 -0.75 -3.15 4.28
N LEU A 19 0.25 -2.48 4.89
CA LEU A 19 0.16 -1.07 5.30
C LEU A 19 -0.11 -0.14 4.10
N CYS A 20 0.57 -0.41 2.99
CA CYS A 20 0.45 0.35 1.75
C CYS A 20 -0.96 0.19 1.13
N LEU A 21 -1.51 -1.03 1.14
CA LEU A 21 -2.91 -1.30 0.79
C LEU A 21 -3.90 -0.59 1.70
N TRP A 22 -3.65 -0.59 3.01
CA TRP A 22 -4.51 0.10 3.97
C TRP A 22 -4.57 1.62 3.70
N LEU A 23 -3.42 2.26 3.44
CA LEU A 23 -3.36 3.68 3.09
C LEU A 23 -4.11 3.99 1.78
N ALA A 24 -4.01 3.12 0.78
CA ALA A 24 -4.77 3.25 -0.47
C ALA A 24 -6.29 3.14 -0.21
N LEU A 25 -6.72 2.22 0.64
CA LEU A 25 -8.12 2.05 1.06
C LEU A 25 -8.63 3.29 1.80
N VAL A 26 -7.85 3.84 2.74
CA VAL A 26 -8.20 5.07 3.46
C VAL A 26 -8.32 6.24 2.49
N ALA A 27 -7.43 6.36 1.49
CA ALA A 27 -7.52 7.38 0.46
C ALA A 27 -8.77 7.23 -0.43
N LEU A 28 -9.16 6.00 -0.79
CA LEU A 28 -10.41 5.70 -1.50
C LEU A 28 -11.65 6.05 -0.68
N VAL A 29 -11.66 5.71 0.62
CA VAL A 29 -12.76 6.08 1.53
C VAL A 29 -12.85 7.59 1.69
N ARG A 30 -11.71 8.29 1.79
CA ARG A 30 -11.65 9.76 1.82
C ARG A 30 -12.18 10.37 0.51
N MET A 31 -11.86 9.79 -0.65
CA MET A 31 -12.48 10.19 -1.93
C MET A 31 -14.00 9.97 -1.97
N GLY A 32 -14.49 8.84 -1.43
CA GLY A 32 -15.93 8.57 -1.33
C GLY A 32 -16.65 9.60 -0.45
N LYS A 33 -15.99 10.07 0.61
CA LYS A 33 -16.48 11.16 1.46
C LYS A 33 -16.42 12.52 0.72
N ALA A 34 -15.33 12.80 -0.02
CA ALA A 34 -15.20 14.00 -0.85
C ALA A 34 -16.31 14.10 -1.90
N LYS A 35 -16.60 12.98 -2.59
CA LYS A 35 -17.69 12.90 -3.59
C LYS A 35 -19.08 13.12 -2.99
N LYS A 36 -19.27 12.85 -1.69
CA LYS A 36 -20.51 13.12 -0.96
C LYS A 36 -20.61 14.57 -0.45
N GLY A 37 -19.70 15.46 -0.86
CA GLY A 37 -19.69 16.86 -0.42
C GLY A 37 -19.29 17.05 1.05
N LYS A 38 -18.72 16.02 1.69
CA LYS A 38 -18.13 16.15 3.02
C LYS A 38 -16.74 16.75 2.89
N ASP A 39 -16.49 17.81 3.63
CA ASP A 39 -15.20 18.49 3.67
C ASP A 39 -14.10 17.50 4.06
N VAL A 40 -13.08 17.37 3.21
CA VAL A 40 -11.94 16.45 3.41
C VAL A 40 -10.68 17.25 3.74
N GLY A 41 -10.82 18.42 4.38
CA GLY A 41 -9.69 19.22 4.85
C GLY A 41 -8.86 19.82 3.71
N GLY A 42 -9.52 20.30 2.65
CA GLY A 42 -8.86 20.97 1.52
C GLY A 42 -8.24 20.06 0.46
N ASP A 43 -8.23 18.73 0.67
CA ASP A 43 -7.72 17.78 -0.32
C ASP A 43 -8.69 17.61 -1.50
N THR A 44 -8.22 17.94 -2.71
CA THR A 44 -8.98 17.75 -3.94
C THR A 44 -9.13 16.25 -4.27
N PRO A 45 -10.27 15.78 -4.81
CA PRO A 45 -10.44 14.37 -5.18
C PRO A 45 -9.38 13.86 -6.18
N ALA A 46 -8.78 14.75 -6.97
CA ALA A 46 -7.67 14.42 -7.88
C ALA A 46 -6.37 14.04 -7.14
N THR A 47 -6.01 14.76 -6.08
CA THR A 47 -4.81 14.50 -5.27
C THR A 47 -4.94 13.21 -4.47
N LEU A 48 -6.12 12.95 -3.89
CA LEU A 48 -6.41 11.68 -3.19
C LEU A 48 -6.35 10.48 -4.14
N ARG A 49 -6.80 10.63 -5.38
CA ARG A 49 -6.72 9.57 -6.40
C ARG A 49 -5.28 9.29 -6.82
N GLY A 50 -4.48 10.34 -7.03
CA GLY A 50 -3.05 10.22 -7.32
C GLY A 50 -2.28 9.55 -6.18
N PHE A 51 -2.59 9.89 -4.94
CA PHE A 51 -2.01 9.25 -3.75
C PHE A 51 -2.40 7.78 -3.66
N ALA A 52 -3.69 7.44 -3.84
CA ALA A 52 -4.16 6.06 -3.83
C ALA A 52 -3.49 5.20 -4.92
N LEU A 53 -3.31 5.74 -6.13
CA LEU A 53 -2.62 5.05 -7.22
C LEU A 53 -1.14 4.82 -6.91
N ARG A 54 -0.44 5.82 -6.35
CA ARG A 54 0.96 5.66 -5.93
C ARG A 54 1.12 4.62 -4.82
N GLN A 55 0.21 4.61 -3.85
CA GLN A 55 0.22 3.59 -2.80
C GLN A 55 -0.11 2.20 -3.36
N LEU A 56 -1.04 2.08 -4.30
CA LEU A 56 -1.28 0.81 -4.99
C LEU A 56 -0.02 0.32 -5.72
N LEU A 57 0.65 1.21 -6.45
CA LEU A 57 1.87 0.86 -7.18
C LEU A 57 2.99 0.40 -6.22
N SER A 58 3.18 1.12 -5.12
CA SER A 58 4.17 0.78 -4.10
C SER A 58 3.82 -0.53 -3.37
N ALA A 59 2.53 -0.81 -3.13
CA ALA A 59 2.08 -2.05 -2.53
C ALA A 59 2.36 -3.25 -3.46
N VAL A 60 2.09 -3.09 -4.77
CA VAL A 60 2.37 -4.12 -5.79
C VAL A 60 3.86 -4.42 -5.86
N VAL A 61 4.73 -3.41 -5.84
CA VAL A 61 6.19 -3.60 -5.84
C VAL A 61 6.65 -4.33 -4.58
N MET A 62 6.15 -3.96 -3.40
CA MET A 62 6.48 -4.63 -2.14
C MET A 62 6.01 -6.08 -2.10
N PHE A 63 4.81 -6.37 -2.62
CA PHE A 63 4.30 -7.74 -2.74
C PHE A 63 5.10 -8.56 -3.75
N ALA A 64 5.46 -7.98 -4.90
CA ALA A 64 6.28 -8.64 -5.91
C ALA A 64 7.68 -8.97 -5.36
N LEU A 65 8.28 -8.06 -4.60
CA LEU A 65 9.56 -8.28 -3.94
C LEU A 65 9.46 -9.39 -2.89
N ALA A 66 8.41 -9.38 -2.05
CA ALA A 66 8.17 -10.43 -1.06
C ALA A 66 7.98 -11.81 -1.72
N ALA A 67 7.24 -11.87 -2.84
CA ALA A 67 7.03 -13.10 -3.60
C ALA A 67 8.33 -13.62 -4.24
N LEU A 68 9.19 -12.73 -4.74
CA LEU A 68 10.53 -13.10 -5.21
C LEU A 68 11.38 -13.67 -4.08
N ILE A 69 11.40 -13.01 -2.92
CA ILE A 69 12.17 -13.49 -1.75
C ILE A 69 11.67 -14.86 -1.29
N TYR A 70 10.35 -15.10 -1.32
CA TYR A 70 9.77 -16.40 -0.98
C TYR A 70 10.04 -17.47 -2.04
N GLY A 71 10.02 -17.14 -3.34
CA GLY A 71 10.24 -18.11 -4.42
C GLY A 71 11.71 -18.47 -4.66
N PHE A 72 12.64 -17.61 -4.26
CA PHE A 72 14.09 -17.84 -4.34
C PHE A 72 14.72 -18.44 -3.06
N ASN A 73 13.92 -18.64 -2.01
CA ASN A 73 14.31 -19.26 -0.74
C ASN A 73 13.74 -20.68 -0.66
#